data_AF-A0A2V7XXS2-F1
#
_entry.id   AF-A0A2V7XXS2-F1
#
_cell.length_a   1.000
_cell.length_b   1.000
_cell.length_c   1.000
_cell.angle_alpha   90.00
_cell.angle_beta   90.00
_cell.angle_gamma   90.00
#
_symmetry.space_group_name_H-M   'P 1'
#
loop_
_entity.id
_entity.type
_entity.pdbx_description
1 polymer ?
#
loop_
_entity_poly.entity_id
_entity_poly.type
_entity_poly.pdbx_seq_one_letter_code
_entity_poly.pdbx_strand_id
1 'polypeptide(L)' 'MFDEVRVYDGIAERTGTVVDRETVRGSKVVCYTVSELTRRVRRDGDGTFYLATEAWPENTERIDLNTKWTTMG' A
#
# COMPACT_ATOMS: atom_id res chain seq x y z
N MET A 1 1.37 11.56 6.26
CA MET A 1 2.19 10.47 6.83
C MET A 1 2.07 9.26 5.91
N PHE A 2 2.94 8.27 6.05
CA PHE A 2 2.87 7.02 5.29
C PHE A 2 2.85 5.83 6.24
N ASP A 3 1.92 4.92 6.03
CA ASP A 3 1.87 3.64 6.72
C ASP A 3 2.81 2.67 5.99
N GLU A 4 3.61 1.92 6.75
CA GLU A 4 4.31 0.76 6.22
C GLU A 4 3.29 -0.37 6.02
N VAL A 5 3.26 -0.88 4.78
CA VAL A 5 2.37 -1.93 4.33
C VAL A 5 3.20 -3.11 3.88
N ARG A 6 2.94 -4.28 4.46
CA ARG A 6 3.53 -5.54 4.02
C ARG A 6 2.54 -6.26 3.12
N VAL A 7 3.03 -6.80 2.01
CA VAL A 7 2.25 -7.56 1.05
C VAL A 7 2.75 -8.99 1.00
N TYR A 8 1.82 -9.94 1.09
CA TYR A 8 2.09 -11.38 1.02
C TYR A 8 0.91 -12.09 0.35
N ASP A 9 1.17 -12.90 -0.67
CA ASP A 9 0.17 -13.55 -1.52
C ASP A 9 -0.83 -12.54 -2.13
N GLY A 10 -0.34 -11.34 -2.45
CA GLY A 10 -1.16 -10.21 -2.91
C GLY A 10 -2.13 -9.61 -1.87
N ILE A 11 -2.07 -10.03 -0.61
CA ILE A 11 -2.79 -9.40 0.51
C ILE A 11 -1.88 -8.34 1.15
N ALA A 12 -2.33 -7.09 1.17
CA ALA A 12 -1.70 -5.97 1.86
C ALA A 12 -2.20 -5.87 3.31
N GLU A 13 -1.28 -5.70 4.26
CA GLU A 13 -1.53 -5.48 5.68
C GLU A 13 -0.73 -4.28 6.18
N ARG A 14 -1.31 -3.42 7.03
CA ARG A 14 -0.53 -2.39 7.74
C ARG A 14 0.29 -3.05 8.85
N THR A 15 1.58 -2.73 8.94
CA THR A 15 2.44 -3.23 10.02
C THR A 15 2.26 -2.47 11.34
N GLY A 16 1.57 -1.33 11.30
CA GLY A 16 1.44 -0.39 12.43
C GLY A 16 2.59 0.61 12.52
N THR A 17 3.66 0.45 11.74
CA THR A 17 4.71 1.46 11.59
C THR A 17 4.22 2.59 10.70
N VAL A 18 4.31 3.83 11.20
CA VAL A 18 4.01 5.06 10.46
C VAL A 18 5.30 5.87 10.33
N VAL A 19 5.57 6.38 9.13
CA VAL A 19 6.78 7.12 8.80
C VAL A 19 6.47 8.45 8.10
N ASP A 20 7.36 9.42 8.29
CA ASP A 20 7.26 10.72 7.69
C ASP A 20 7.72 10.77 6.23
N ARG A 21 7.31 11.84 5.54
CA ARG A 21 7.66 12.07 4.13
C ARG A 21 9.17 12.13 3.91
N GLU A 22 9.94 12.52 4.93
CA GLU A 22 11.41 12.57 4.86
C GLU A 22 12.03 11.17 4.91
N THR A 23 11.53 10.26 5.75
CA THR A 23 11.98 8.87 5.84
C THR A 23 11.77 8.10 4.54
N VAL A 24 10.67 8.39 3.82
CA VAL A 24 10.37 7.75 2.53
C VAL A 24 10.90 8.52 1.32
N ARG A 25 11.63 9.62 1.52
CA ARG A 25 12.09 10.52 0.46
C ARG A 25 13.10 9.83 -0.46
N GLY A 26 12.68 9.55 -1.70
CA GLY A 26 13.48 8.81 -2.68
C GLY A 26 13.31 7.29 -2.64
N SER A 27 12.43 6.77 -1.79
CA SER A 27 12.17 5.34 -1.68
C SER A 27 11.47 4.79 -2.93
N LYS A 28 12.02 3.66 -3.41
CA LYS A 28 11.52 2.81 -4.50
C LYS A 28 10.06 2.39 -4.37
N VAL A 29 9.55 2.32 -3.13
CA VAL A 29 8.33 1.59 -2.78
C VAL A 29 7.20 2.47 -2.21
N VAL A 30 7.26 3.80 -2.40
CA VAL A 30 6.17 4.73 -2.01
C VAL A 30 5.02 4.71 -3.01
N CYS A 31 3.79 4.71 -2.48
CA CYS A 31 2.51 4.79 -3.18
C CYS A 31 1.63 5.84 -2.49
N TYR A 32 0.96 6.71 -3.26
CA TYR A 32 0.03 7.72 -2.73
C TYR A 32 -1.43 7.26 -2.81
N THR A 33 -1.72 6.23 -3.59
CA THR A 33 -3.03 5.57 -3.65
C THR A 33 -2.88 4.06 -3.63
N VAL A 34 -3.90 3.34 -3.17
CA VAL A 34 -3.87 1.87 -3.24
C VAL A 34 -3.89 1.36 -4.69
N SER A 35 -4.48 2.11 -5.63
CA SER A 35 -4.34 1.81 -7.06
C SER A 35 -2.88 1.80 -7.55
N GLU A 36 -2.01 2.66 -6.99
CA GLU A 36 -0.57 2.59 -7.24
C GLU A 36 0.07 1.39 -6.55
N LEU A 37 -0.32 1.09 -5.30
CA LEU A 37 0.14 -0.10 -4.57
C LEU A 37 -0.17 -1.39 -5.34
N THR A 38 -1.41 -1.58 -5.80
CA THR A 38 -1.84 -2.70 -6.64
C THR A 38 -1.01 -2.81 -7.92
N ARG A 39 -0.76 -1.69 -8.61
CA ARG A 39 0.09 -1.67 -9.83
C ARG A 39 1.55 -1.98 -9.52
N ARG A 40 2.04 -1.60 -8.34
CA ARG A 40 3.41 -1.82 -7.87
C ARG A 40 3.63 -3.29 -7.52
N VAL A 41 2.76 -3.87 -6.69
CA VAL A 41 2.78 -5.29 -6.32
C VAL A 41 2.71 -6.19 -7.55
N ARG A 42 1.86 -5.87 -8.53
CA ARG A 42 1.79 -6.61 -9.82
C ARG A 42 3.04 -6.50 -10.70
N ARG A 43 3.95 -5.56 -10.42
CA ARG A 43 5.21 -5.35 -11.16
C ARG A 43 6.42 -5.90 -10.40
N ASP A 44 6.52 -5.55 -9.13
CA ASP A 44 7.70 -5.75 -8.28
C ASP A 44 7.55 -7.04 -7.42
N GLY A 45 6.33 -7.56 -7.27
CA GLY A 45 5.98 -8.71 -6.44
C GLY A 45 5.51 -8.34 -5.03
N ASP A 46 5.39 -9.36 -4.18
CA ASP A 46 5.18 -9.22 -2.74
C ASP A 46 6.39 -8.55 -2.06
N GLY A 47 6.16 -7.82 -0.96
CA GLY A 47 7.21 -7.08 -0.28
C GLY A 47 6.70 -6.00 0.67
N THR A 48 7.61 -5.12 1.12
CA THR A 48 7.27 -3.96 1.95
C THR A 48 7.14 -2.71 1.09
N PHE A 49 6.05 -1.98 1.27
CA PHE A 49 5.72 -0.74 0.58
C PHE A 49 5.31 0.34 1.59
N TYR A 50 5.28 1.59 1.15
CA TYR A 50 4.77 2.71 1.96
C TYR A 50 3.55 3.29 1.26
N LEU A 51 2.39 3.27 1.92
CA LEU A 51 1.16 3.87 1.42
C LEU A 51 0.89 5.17 2.19
N ALA A 52 0.42 6.22 1.54
CA ALA A 52 -0.10 7.39 2.26
C ALA A 52 -1.21 6.96 3.25
N THR A 53 -1.10 7.34 4.53
CA THR A 53 -2.02 6.91 5.60
C THR A 53 -3.49 7.20 5.25
N GLU A 54 -3.73 8.35 4.60
CA GLU A 54 -5.04 8.82 4.13
C GLU A 54 -5.62 8.05 2.92
N ALA A 55 -4.80 7.21 2.27
CA ALA A 55 -5.23 6.36 1.15
C ALA A 55 -5.59 4.95 1.58
N TRP A 56 -5.34 4.57 2.85
CA TRP A 56 -5.77 3.27 3.36
C TRP A 56 -7.30 3.26 3.55
N PRO A 57 -8.05 2.24 3.09
CA PRO A 57 -9.50 2.24 3.20
C PRO A 57 -9.98 2.17 4.65
N GLU A 58 -11.01 2.95 4.98
CA GLU A 58 -11.63 2.93 6.30
C GLU A 58 -12.19 1.54 6.64
N ASN A 59 -12.23 1.20 7.93
CA ASN A 59 -12.74 -0.08 8.46
C ASN A 59 -12.10 -1.35 7.84
N THR A 60 -10.92 -1.24 7.24
CA THR A 60 -10.24 -2.33 6.54
C THR A 60 -8.94 -2.68 7.27
N GLU A 61 -8.78 -3.93 7.71
CA GLU A 61 -7.52 -4.43 8.28
C GLU A 61 -6.56 -4.93 7.20
N ARG A 62 -7.11 -5.51 6.13
CA ARG A 62 -6.38 -6.19 5.05
C ARG A 62 -6.97 -5.83 3.70
N ILE A 63 -6.11 -5.58 2.72
CA ILE A 63 -6.53 -5.28 1.34
C ILE A 63 -6.12 -6.44 0.43
N ASP A 64 -7.08 -7.07 -0.23
CA ASP A 64 -6.81 -7.93 -1.37
C ASP A 64 -6.52 -7.07 -2.63
N LEU A 65 -5.29 -7.16 -3.14
CA LEU A 65 -4.82 -6.47 -4.36
C LEU A 65 -4.94 -7.35 -5.63
N ASN A 66 -5.20 -8.65 -5.45
CA ASN A 66 -5.46 -9.60 -6.53
C ASN A 66 -6.90 -9.49 -7.04
N THR A 67 -7.86 -9.29 -6.14
CA THR A 67 -9.24 -8.94 -6.51
C THR A 67 -9.25 -7.77 -7.49
N LYS A 68 -10.05 -7.90 -8.56
CA LYS A 68 -10.29 -6.79 -9.49
C LYS A 68 -11.04 -5.70 -8.75
N TRP A 69 -10.29 -4.70 -8.30
CA TRP A 69 -10.81 -3.45 -7.77
C TRP A 69 -11.67 -2.74 -8.83
N THR A 70 -12.97 -3.04 -8.79
CA THR A 70 -13.98 -2.26 -9.50
C THR A 70 -14.15 -0.96 -8.76
N THR A 71 -13.53 0.11 -9.26
CA THR A 71 -13.87 1.47 -8.86
C THR A 71 -15.36 1.68 -9.12
N MET A 72 -16.17 1.76 -8.06
CA MET A 72 -17.50 2.38 -8.18
C MET A 72 -17.26 3.87 -8.37
N GLY A 73 -17.51 4.34 -9.60
CA GLY A 73 -17.59 5.77 -9.95
C GLY A 73 -19.03 6.20 -10.09
#